data_AF-A0A6A3Y919-F1
#
_entry.id   AF-A0A6A3Y919-F1
#
_cell.length_a   1.000
_cell.length_b   1.000
_cell.length_c   1.000
_cell.angle_alpha   90.00
_cell.angle_beta   90.00
_cell.angle_gamma   90.00
#
_symmetry.space_group_name_H-M   'P 1'
#
loop_
_entity.id
_entity.type
_entity.pdbx_description
1 polymer ?
#
loop_
_entity_poly.entity_id
_entity_poly.type
_entity_poly.pdbx_seq_one_letter_code
_entity_poly.pdbx_strand_id
1 'polypeptide(L)'
;MSTSHGKPPAGLECMATMDDITEEEGNYCEFQTAPSGLWHPALFCADVVGQLIASQFHTFMKKVQEADCKAELRRLVAKGPPIWLEDKHALPLPEGDTHIVQVWLAKDGQERSAKLDGALEGEARESLWEELRQLMNAMEEDKEEAR
;
A
#
# COMPACT_ATOMS: atom_id res chain seq x y z
N MET A 1 -12.74 -14.61 -5.13
CA MET A 1 -12.80 -13.35 -5.90
C MET A 1 -14.13 -13.28 -6.60
N SER A 2 -14.77 -12.12 -6.60
CA SER A 2 -16.12 -11.93 -7.11
C SER A 2 -16.25 -10.58 -7.82
N THR A 3 -17.27 -10.43 -8.64
CA THR A 3 -17.67 -9.13 -9.22
C THR A 3 -18.67 -8.38 -8.33
N SER A 4 -19.12 -9.01 -7.25
CA SER A 4 -20.01 -8.43 -6.24
C SER A 4 -19.47 -8.65 -4.83
N HIS A 5 -19.74 -7.71 -3.93
CA HIS A 5 -19.27 -7.77 -2.55
C HIS A 5 -19.81 -8.97 -1.78
N GLY A 6 -18.94 -9.55 -0.94
CA GLY A 6 -19.22 -10.73 -0.13
C GLY A 6 -19.42 -10.42 1.35
N LYS A 7 -19.35 -11.49 2.14
CA LYS A 7 -19.38 -11.48 3.60
C LYS A 7 -18.05 -12.02 4.13
N PRO A 8 -17.61 -11.63 5.35
CA PRO A 8 -16.40 -12.17 5.92
C PRO A 8 -16.49 -13.69 6.07
N PRO A 9 -15.41 -14.45 5.78
CA PRO A 9 -15.29 -15.85 6.17
C PRO A 9 -15.52 -16.03 7.68
N ALA A 10 -16.11 -17.16 8.08
CA ALA A 10 -16.31 -17.47 9.49
C ALA A 10 -14.96 -17.61 10.21
N GLY A 11 -14.82 -16.94 11.37
CA GLY A 11 -13.60 -16.95 12.18
C GLY A 11 -12.43 -16.18 11.55
N LEU A 12 -12.70 -15.22 10.66
CA LEU A 12 -11.67 -14.32 10.16
C LEU A 12 -11.24 -13.35 11.27
N GLU A 13 -9.93 -13.23 11.50
CA GLU A 13 -9.34 -12.27 12.44
C GLU A 13 -8.45 -11.28 11.68
N CYS A 14 -8.40 -10.05 12.16
CA CYS A 14 -7.53 -9.02 11.61
C CYS A 14 -6.07 -9.36 11.87
N MET A 15 -5.26 -9.50 10.81
CA MET A 15 -3.84 -9.85 10.96
C MET A 15 -3.00 -8.81 11.72
N ALA A 16 -3.47 -7.56 11.85
CA ALA A 16 -2.75 -6.49 12.54
C ALA A 16 -3.13 -6.38 14.03
N THR A 17 -4.42 -6.52 14.35
CA THR A 17 -4.93 -6.31 15.72
C THR A 17 -5.33 -7.59 16.43
N MET A 18 -5.50 -8.69 15.69
CA MET A 18 -6.07 -9.97 16.14
C MET A 18 -7.53 -9.87 16.59
N ASP A 19 -8.23 -8.78 16.23
CA ASP A 19 -9.66 -8.64 16.49
C ASP A 19 -10.49 -9.42 15.45
N ASP A 20 -11.64 -9.94 15.86
CA ASP A 20 -12.58 -10.65 14.99
C ASP A 20 -13.09 -9.72 13.86
N ILE A 21 -13.10 -10.21 12.63
CA ILE A 21 -13.73 -9.54 11.49
C ILE A 21 -15.09 -10.18 11.24
N THR A 22 -16.16 -9.46 11.57
CA THR A 22 -17.54 -9.97 11.48
C THR A 22 -18.46 -9.03 10.72
N GLU A 23 -19.55 -9.58 10.20
CA GLU A 23 -20.62 -8.77 9.56
C GLU A 23 -21.33 -7.89 10.60
N GLU A 24 -21.50 -8.38 11.83
CA GLU A 24 -22.18 -7.67 12.92
C GLU A 24 -21.44 -6.40 13.34
N GLU A 25 -20.11 -6.45 13.40
CA GLU A 25 -19.26 -5.29 13.71
C GLU A 25 -19.06 -4.37 12.51
N GLY A 26 -19.41 -4.82 11.30
CA GLY A 26 -19.26 -4.06 10.05
C GLY A 26 -17.80 -3.71 9.72
N ASN A 27 -16.83 -4.38 10.35
CA ASN A 27 -15.41 -4.09 10.22
C ASN A 27 -14.74 -4.86 9.06
N TYR A 28 -15.53 -5.61 8.28
CA TYR A 28 -15.10 -6.27 7.05
C TYR A 28 -14.85 -5.27 5.92
N CYS A 29 -13.82 -5.55 5.10
CA CYS A 29 -13.55 -4.80 3.88
C CYS A 29 -13.02 -5.70 2.78
N GLU A 30 -13.19 -5.22 1.56
CA GLU A 30 -12.70 -5.87 0.35
C GLU A 30 -11.84 -4.90 -0.45
N PHE A 31 -10.98 -5.44 -1.30
CA PHE A 31 -10.15 -4.67 -2.21
C PHE A 31 -10.31 -5.15 -3.64
N GLN A 32 -10.27 -4.22 -4.58
CA GLN A 32 -10.36 -4.52 -6.00
C GLN A 32 -8.99 -4.40 -6.65
N THR A 33 -8.61 -5.39 -7.44
CA THR A 33 -7.33 -5.42 -8.15
C THR A 33 -7.48 -5.15 -9.64
N ALA A 34 -6.42 -4.64 -10.27
CA ALA A 34 -6.38 -4.36 -11.70
C ALA A 34 -5.20 -5.08 -12.39
N PRO A 35 -5.39 -5.55 -13.64
CA PRO A 35 -6.51 -5.27 -14.53
C PRO A 35 -7.72 -6.22 -14.40
N SER A 36 -7.70 -7.23 -13.53
CA SER A 36 -8.80 -8.20 -13.44
C SER A 36 -10.15 -7.59 -13.06
N GLY A 37 -10.16 -6.51 -12.27
CA GLY A 37 -11.37 -5.85 -11.77
C GLY A 37 -12.12 -6.68 -10.73
N LEU A 38 -11.47 -7.69 -10.15
CA LEU A 38 -12.07 -8.60 -9.18
C LEU A 38 -11.98 -8.04 -7.77
N TRP A 39 -12.98 -8.35 -6.94
CA TRP A 39 -13.02 -8.05 -5.52
C TRP A 39 -12.50 -9.22 -4.67
N HIS A 40 -11.68 -8.89 -3.68
CA HIS A 40 -10.93 -9.78 -2.84
C HIS A 40 -11.19 -9.47 -1.36
N PRO A 41 -11.41 -10.47 -0.49
CA PRO A 41 -11.52 -10.24 0.95
C PRO A 41 -10.17 -9.75 1.51
N ALA A 42 -10.18 -8.68 2.29
CA ALA A 42 -9.00 -8.25 3.04
C ALA A 42 -8.83 -9.09 4.31
N LEU A 43 -7.57 -9.34 4.71
CA LEU A 43 -7.26 -9.95 6.01
C LEU A 43 -7.02 -8.88 7.10
N PHE A 44 -7.28 -7.62 6.78
CA PHE A 44 -7.30 -6.51 7.73
C PHE A 44 -8.73 -5.99 7.89
N CYS A 45 -9.04 -5.47 9.08
CA CYS A 45 -10.29 -4.78 9.30
C CYS A 45 -10.27 -3.41 8.59
N ALA A 46 -11.47 -2.86 8.35
CA ALA A 46 -11.68 -1.60 7.65
C ALA A 46 -10.84 -0.44 8.21
N ASP A 47 -10.70 -0.37 9.54
CA ASP A 47 -9.96 0.71 10.21
C ASP A 47 -8.45 0.63 9.92
N VAL A 48 -7.88 -0.58 9.94
CA VAL A 48 -6.45 -0.80 9.59
C VAL A 48 -6.20 -0.45 8.13
N VAL A 49 -7.09 -0.86 7.22
CA VAL A 49 -6.99 -0.49 5.80
C VAL A 49 -7.04 1.04 5.62
N GLY A 50 -7.96 1.71 6.32
CA GLY A 50 -8.04 3.17 6.32
C GLY A 50 -6.76 3.84 6.84
N GLN A 51 -6.17 3.32 7.92
CA GLN A 51 -4.90 3.81 8.47
C GLN A 51 -3.75 3.62 7.48
N LEU A 52 -3.67 2.47 6.79
CA LEU A 52 -2.63 2.22 5.79
C LEU A 52 -2.73 3.20 4.62
N ILE A 53 -3.94 3.44 4.11
CA ILE A 53 -4.20 4.45 3.06
C ILE A 53 -3.70 5.82 3.50
N ALA A 54 -3.97 6.21 4.75
CA ALA A 54 -3.60 7.51 5.30
C ALA A 54 -2.11 7.65 5.69
N SER A 55 -1.34 6.56 5.76
CA SER A 55 -0.01 6.60 6.39
C SER A 55 1.13 5.99 5.56
N GLN A 56 0.87 5.09 4.62
CA GLN A 56 1.95 4.39 3.89
C GLN A 56 2.85 5.36 3.12
N PHE A 57 2.27 6.34 2.41
CA PHE A 57 3.05 7.30 1.64
C PHE A 57 3.88 8.21 2.56
N HIS A 58 3.29 8.74 3.62
CA HIS A 58 4.01 9.55 4.61
C HIS A 58 5.13 8.76 5.29
N THR A 59 4.88 7.48 5.58
CA THR A 59 5.89 6.56 6.13
C THR A 59 7.02 6.33 5.14
N PHE A 60 6.72 6.19 3.85
CA PHE A 60 7.73 6.11 2.79
C PHE A 60 8.59 7.38 2.76
N MET A 61 7.97 8.56 2.74
CA MET A 61 8.70 9.84 2.73
C MET A 61 9.58 10.01 3.97
N LYS A 62 9.06 9.66 5.15
CA LYS A 62 9.83 9.67 6.40
C LYS A 62 11.04 8.74 6.32
N LYS A 63 10.86 7.50 5.86
CA LYS A 63 11.96 6.54 5.70
C LYS A 63 13.00 7.01 4.70
N VAL A 64 12.60 7.67 3.63
CA VAL A 64 13.53 8.27 2.66
C VAL A 64 14.35 9.39 3.31
N GLN A 65 13.72 10.26 4.09
CA GLN A 65 14.39 11.38 4.78
C GLN A 65 15.31 10.91 5.91
N GLU A 66 14.91 9.85 6.62
CA GLU A 66 15.64 9.30 7.76
C GLU A 66 16.59 8.15 7.39
N ALA A 67 16.65 7.73 6.11
CA ALA A 67 17.47 6.61 5.67
C ALA A 67 18.94 6.86 5.98
N ASP A 68 19.44 6.20 7.02
CA ASP A 68 20.84 6.27 7.45
C ASP A 68 21.73 5.26 6.70
N CYS A 69 21.11 4.29 6.03
CA CYS A 69 21.78 3.20 5.35
C CYS A 69 21.45 3.15 3.85
N LYS A 70 22.51 3.14 3.02
CA LYS A 70 22.43 3.03 1.56
C LYS A 70 21.62 1.81 1.08
N ALA A 71 21.71 0.69 1.80
CA ALA A 71 20.98 -0.52 1.43
C ALA A 71 19.46 -0.37 1.61
N GLU A 72 19.04 0.40 2.62
CA GLU A 72 17.63 0.73 2.83
C GLU A 72 17.14 1.71 1.76
N LEU A 73 17.87 2.81 1.54
CA LEU A 73 17.52 3.78 0.50
C LEU A 73 17.41 3.11 -0.88
N ARG A 74 18.38 2.27 -1.27
CA ARG A 74 18.34 1.56 -2.56
C ARG A 74 17.10 0.69 -2.71
N ARG A 75 16.63 0.02 -1.65
CA ARG A 75 15.39 -0.78 -1.68
C ARG A 75 14.16 0.10 -1.85
N LEU A 76 14.11 1.24 -1.14
CA LEU A 76 13.02 2.21 -1.24
C LEU A 76 12.96 2.81 -2.65
N VAL A 77 14.09 3.28 -3.19
CA VAL A 77 14.18 3.88 -4.52
C VAL A 77 13.92 2.86 -5.64
N ALA A 78 14.34 1.61 -5.49
CA ALA A 78 14.05 0.55 -6.47
C ALA A 78 12.54 0.29 -6.61
N LYS A 79 11.79 0.38 -5.52
CA LYS A 79 10.33 0.27 -5.53
C LYS A 79 9.66 1.55 -6.05
N GLY A 80 10.27 2.70 -5.77
CA GLY A 80 9.78 4.02 -6.13
C GLY A 80 8.65 4.50 -5.20
N PRO A 81 8.20 5.76 -5.36
CA PRO A 81 7.13 6.32 -4.54
C PRO A 81 5.83 5.52 -4.73
N PRO A 82 5.20 5.03 -3.64
CA PRO A 82 3.99 4.23 -3.73
C PRO A 82 2.79 5.11 -4.10
N ILE A 83 1.90 4.59 -4.95
CA ILE A 83 0.66 5.27 -5.36
C ILE A 83 -0.55 4.63 -4.68
N TRP A 84 -0.58 3.30 -4.70
CA TRP A 84 -1.69 2.48 -4.27
C TRP A 84 -1.37 1.79 -2.95
N LEU A 85 -2.42 1.47 -2.20
CA LEU A 85 -2.35 0.58 -1.05
C LEU A 85 -1.73 -0.77 -1.46
N GLU A 86 -0.78 -1.24 -0.65
CA GLU A 86 -0.13 -2.53 -0.84
C GLU A 86 0.17 -3.19 0.51
N ASP A 87 -0.18 -4.45 0.64
CA ASP A 87 0.31 -5.32 1.71
C ASP A 87 0.44 -6.76 1.21
N LYS A 88 1.65 -7.33 1.29
CA LYS A 88 1.93 -8.65 0.72
C LYS A 88 1.16 -9.79 1.40
N HIS A 89 0.80 -9.61 2.67
CA HIS A 89 0.21 -10.65 3.50
C HIS A 89 -1.30 -10.49 3.58
N ALA A 90 -1.77 -9.29 3.90
CA ALA A 90 -3.18 -9.03 4.15
C ALA A 90 -3.97 -8.61 2.91
N LEU A 91 -3.28 -8.11 1.88
CA LEU A 91 -3.87 -7.62 0.62
C LEU A 91 -3.14 -8.22 -0.60
N PRO A 92 -3.07 -9.56 -0.70
CA PRO A 92 -2.27 -10.21 -1.73
C PRO A 92 -2.82 -9.95 -3.14
N LEU A 93 -1.93 -9.52 -4.03
CA LEU A 93 -2.24 -9.39 -5.46
C LEU A 93 -2.18 -10.77 -6.14
N PRO A 94 -3.21 -11.15 -6.91
CA PRO A 94 -3.19 -12.38 -7.70
C PRO A 94 -2.21 -12.27 -8.88
N GLU A 95 -1.81 -13.41 -9.44
CA GLU A 95 -0.93 -13.43 -10.61
C GLU A 95 -1.62 -12.74 -11.81
N GLY A 96 -0.90 -11.80 -12.43
CA GLY A 96 -1.40 -10.99 -13.55
C GLY A 96 -1.95 -9.63 -13.16
N ASP A 97 -2.31 -9.41 -11.88
CA ASP A 97 -2.67 -8.10 -11.38
C ASP A 97 -1.46 -7.31 -10.90
N THR A 98 -1.58 -6.00 -10.96
CA THR A 98 -0.47 -5.07 -10.78
C THR A 98 -0.63 -4.17 -9.55
N HIS A 99 -1.87 -3.81 -9.20
CA HIS A 99 -2.15 -2.93 -8.07
C HIS A 99 -3.61 -3.04 -7.62
N ILE A 100 -3.88 -2.49 -6.43
CA ILE A 100 -5.21 -2.32 -5.86
C ILE A 100 -5.74 -0.95 -6.32
N VAL A 101 -6.94 -0.92 -6.88
CA VAL A 101 -7.56 0.31 -7.41
C VAL A 101 -8.62 0.89 -6.48
N GLN A 102 -9.36 0.01 -5.80
CA GLN A 102 -10.46 0.40 -4.92
C GLN A 102 -10.48 -0.45 -3.65
N VAL A 103 -11.08 0.10 -2.60
CA VAL A 103 -11.44 -0.60 -1.38
C VAL A 103 -12.93 -0.39 -1.10
N TRP A 104 -13.59 -1.42 -0.60
CA TRP A 104 -14.99 -1.35 -0.21
C TRP A 104 -15.11 -1.67 1.28
N LEU A 105 -15.90 -0.86 2.00
CA LEU A 105 -16.08 -1.02 3.44
C LEU A 105 -17.50 -1.52 3.73
N ALA A 106 -17.63 -2.63 4.46
CA ALA A 106 -18.95 -3.18 4.78
C ALA A 106 -19.78 -2.26 5.68
N LYS A 107 -19.12 -1.47 6.53
CA LYS A 107 -19.75 -0.53 7.48
C LYS A 107 -20.69 0.48 6.82
N ASP A 108 -20.28 1.03 5.67
CA ASP A 108 -21.04 2.07 4.96
C ASP A 108 -21.46 1.64 3.54
N GLY A 109 -20.99 0.49 3.08
CA GLY A 109 -21.26 -0.04 1.75
C GLY A 109 -20.63 0.77 0.63
N GLN A 110 -19.64 1.61 0.92
CA GLN A 110 -19.05 2.52 -0.05
C GLN A 110 -17.72 2.00 -0.60
N GLU A 111 -17.57 2.13 -1.92
CA GLU A 111 -16.30 1.99 -2.61
C GLU A 111 -15.51 3.29 -2.54
N ARG A 112 -14.23 3.19 -2.23
CA ARG A 112 -13.29 4.31 -2.14
C ARG A 112 -12.05 3.98 -2.95
N SER A 113 -11.33 5.01 -3.38
CA SER A 113 -10.04 4.81 -4.04
C SER A 113 -9.03 4.19 -3.08
N ALA A 114 -8.25 3.24 -3.56
CA ALA A 114 -7.12 2.66 -2.82
C ALA A 114 -5.85 3.52 -2.91
N LYS A 115 -5.94 4.72 -3.52
CA LYS A 115 -4.81 5.65 -3.64
C LYS A 115 -4.41 6.16 -2.25
N LEU A 116 -3.12 6.12 -1.96
CA LEU A 116 -2.57 6.58 -0.69
C LEU A 116 -2.71 8.10 -0.53
N ASP A 117 -2.93 8.55 0.70
CA ASP A 117 -2.94 9.97 1.01
C ASP A 117 -1.57 10.59 0.71
N GLY A 118 -1.55 11.70 -0.03
CA GLY A 118 -0.33 12.37 -0.49
C GLY A 118 0.37 11.71 -1.68
N ALA A 119 -0.12 10.57 -2.20
CA ALA A 119 0.51 9.93 -3.35
C ALA A 119 0.53 10.82 -4.60
N LEU A 120 1.72 10.98 -5.16
CA LEU A 120 1.96 11.68 -6.42
C LEU A 120 1.69 10.76 -7.62
N GLU A 121 1.26 11.36 -8.73
CA GLU A 121 1.01 10.67 -10.00
C GLU A 121 1.61 11.46 -11.17
N GLY A 122 1.81 10.77 -12.30
CA GLY A 122 2.35 11.36 -13.52
C GLY A 122 3.71 12.01 -13.32
N GLU A 123 3.88 13.20 -13.89
CA GLU A 123 5.13 13.95 -13.88
C GLU A 123 5.64 14.23 -12.46
N ALA A 124 4.75 14.60 -11.52
CA ALA A 124 5.17 14.88 -10.14
C ALA A 124 5.79 13.65 -9.44
N ARG A 125 5.28 12.44 -9.74
CA ARG A 125 5.87 11.20 -9.23
C ARG A 125 7.20 10.90 -9.89
N GLU A 126 7.29 11.12 -11.20
CA GLU A 126 8.53 10.89 -11.96
C GLU A 126 9.64 11.85 -11.51
N SER A 127 9.33 13.12 -11.30
CA SER A 127 10.27 14.11 -10.76
C SER A 127 10.76 13.70 -9.37
N LEU A 128 9.85 13.36 -8.45
CA LEU A 128 10.25 12.87 -7.13
C LEU A 128 11.14 11.62 -7.25
N TRP A 129 10.77 10.67 -8.10
CA TRP A 129 11.55 9.44 -8.24
C TRP A 129 12.95 9.70 -8.81
N GLU A 130 13.08 10.64 -9.75
CA GLU A 130 14.37 11.05 -10.29
C GLU A 130 15.23 11.76 -9.22
N GLU A 131 14.66 12.66 -8.43
CA GLU A 131 15.35 13.29 -7.29
C GLU A 131 15.87 12.23 -6.31
N LEU A 132 15.08 11.18 -6.02
CA LEU A 132 15.50 10.09 -5.14
C LEU A 132 16.64 9.26 -5.73
N ARG A 133 16.65 9.05 -7.05
CA ARG A 133 17.76 8.37 -7.75
C ARG A 133 19.03 9.20 -7.71
N GLN A 134 18.92 10.52 -7.89
CA GLN A 134 20.05 11.44 -7.78
C GLN A 134 20.63 11.46 -6.37
N LEU A 135 19.77 11.50 -5.34
CA LEU A 135 20.20 11.42 -3.94
C LEU A 135 20.94 10.11 -3.65
N MET A 136 20.44 8.99 -4.18
CA MET A 136 21.13 7.69 -4.07
C MET A 136 22.50 7.72 -4.76
N ASN A 137 22.61 8.31 -5.96
CA ASN A 137 23.87 8.42 -6.71
C ASN A 137 24.90 9.29 -5.99
N ALA A 138 24.50 10.44 -5.44
CA ALA A 138 25.38 11.30 -4.65
C ALA A 138 25.97 10.57 -3.43
N MET A 139 25.16 9.74 -2.75
CA MET A 139 25.65 8.86 -1.68
C MET A 139 26.58 7.73 -2.17
N GLU A 140 26.61 7.43 -3.49
CA GLU A 140 27.59 6.52 -4.07
C GLU A 140 28.94 7.21 -4.31
N GLU A 141 28.92 8.43 -4.85
CA GLU A 141 30.12 9.22 -5.19
C GLU A 141 30.93 9.64 -3.95
N ASP A 142 30.26 10.07 -2.87
CA ASP A 142 30.89 10.44 -1.58
C ASP A 142 31.77 9.32 -0.97
N LYS A 143 31.53 8.05 -1.34
CA LYS A 143 32.33 6.91 -0.87
C LYS A 143 33.50 6.55 -1.78
N GLU A 144 33.46 6.91 -3.05
CA GLU A 144 34.58 6.68 -3.97
C GLU A 144 35.69 7.71 -3.76
N GLU A 145 35.34 8.96 -3.39
CA GLU A 145 36.34 9.98 -3.07
C GLU A 145 37.01 9.79 -1.69
N ALA A 146 36.39 9.03 -0.78
CA ALA A 146 36.91 8.75 0.56
C ALA A 146 37.86 7.53 0.62
N ARG A 147 38.24 6.94 -0.52
CA ARG A 147 39.01 5.69 -0.60
C ARG A 147 40.31 5.85 -1.37
#